data_AF-A0A820U2U3-F1
#
_entry.id   AF-A0A820U2U3-F1
#
_cell.length_a   1.000
_cell.length_b   1.000
_cell.length_c   1.000
_cell.angle_alpha   90.00
_cell.angle_beta   90.00
_cell.angle_gamma   90.00
#
_symmetry.space_group_name_H-M   'P 1'
#
loop_
_entity.id
_entity.type
_entity.pdbx_description
1 polymer ?
#
loop_
_entity_poly.entity_id
_entity_poly.type
_entity_poly.pdbx_seq_one_letter_code
_entity_poly.pdbx_strand_id
1 'polypeptide(L)'
;NAAEGWIDVLNDKLNTKTLLSSLTSFFGTKSTNDNSEVPEVTTHWMFEAGIFDGFFFMGPTPNDVFKQYTTLTGVTPTPPLWSIAYHQCRWNYNDEDDVRGVNNGFEQHQIPVDVIWLDIEHTNGKRYFTWDTSKFPDPEKMQDDLAAYGRRMVTITDPHIKKDDGYHVYAEAKSNGYFVKTKDGSDYEGWCWP
;
A
#
# COMPACT_ATOMS: atom_id res chain seq x y z
N ASN A 1 -15.96 -2.19 4.03
CA ASN A 1 -16.49 -2.39 2.67
C ASN A 1 -15.40 -2.11 1.67
N ALA A 2 -14.70 -3.16 1.24
CA ALA A 2 -14.06 -3.09 -0.07
C ALA A 2 -15.20 -3.38 -1.06
N ALA A 3 -15.76 -2.36 -1.69
CA ALA A 3 -16.70 -2.56 -2.77
C ALA A 3 -15.88 -3.01 -3.99
N GLU A 4 -16.28 -4.10 -4.63
CA GLU A 4 -15.66 -4.50 -5.89
C GLU A 4 -15.97 -3.48 -6.99
N GLY A 5 -14.99 -3.23 -7.85
CA GLY A 5 -15.06 -2.24 -8.92
C GLY A 5 -14.54 -2.81 -10.24
N TRP A 6 -15.25 -2.52 -11.32
CA TRP A 6 -14.92 -2.95 -12.68
C TRP A 6 -14.91 -1.73 -13.59
N ILE A 7 -13.88 -1.64 -14.43
CA ILE A 7 -13.71 -0.55 -15.39
C ILE A 7 -13.40 -1.17 -16.74
N ASP A 8 -14.33 -1.08 -17.68
CA ASP A 8 -14.10 -1.45 -19.07
C ASP A 8 -13.59 -0.22 -19.83
N VAL A 9 -12.54 -0.41 -20.65
CA VAL A 9 -11.99 0.62 -21.54
C VAL A 9 -12.06 0.11 -22.97
N LEU A 10 -12.88 0.75 -23.78
CA LEU A 10 -13.07 0.44 -25.19
C LEU A 10 -12.43 1.54 -26.04
N ASN A 11 -11.45 1.13 -26.84
CA ASN A 11 -10.82 2.00 -27.83
C ASN A 11 -11.47 1.70 -29.18
N ASP A 12 -12.56 2.38 -29.48
CA ASP A 12 -13.25 2.20 -30.74
C ASP A 12 -12.80 3.25 -31.75
N LYS A 13 -12.59 2.81 -32.99
CA LYS A 13 -12.59 3.70 -34.15
C LYS A 13 -14.03 3.88 -34.60
N LEU A 14 -14.82 4.53 -33.77
CA LEU A 14 -16.21 4.78 -34.09
C LEU A 14 -16.31 5.96 -35.06
N ASN A 15 -16.96 5.69 -36.19
CA ASN A 15 -17.22 6.65 -37.25
C ASN A 15 -18.45 7.48 -36.82
N THR A 16 -18.32 8.40 -35.84
CA THR A 16 -19.48 8.94 -35.12
C THR A 16 -19.79 10.40 -35.41
N LYS A 17 -20.89 10.58 -36.15
CA LYS A 17 -21.76 11.77 -36.07
C LYS A 17 -22.57 11.83 -34.76
N THR A 18 -22.00 11.56 -33.58
CA THR A 18 -22.79 11.52 -32.32
C THR A 18 -22.08 12.08 -31.09
N LEU A 19 -22.86 12.79 -30.27
CA LEU A 19 -22.63 13.39 -28.94
C LEU A 19 -21.35 14.22 -28.71
N LEU A 20 -20.15 13.70 -28.99
CA LEU A 20 -18.89 14.45 -28.88
C LEU A 20 -18.84 15.61 -29.88
N SER A 21 -19.37 15.41 -31.09
CA SER A 21 -19.57 16.47 -32.09
C SER A 21 -20.55 17.55 -31.61
N SER A 22 -21.53 17.16 -30.79
CA SER A 22 -22.52 18.07 -30.21
C SER A 22 -21.90 18.91 -29.10
N LEU A 23 -21.08 18.30 -28.22
CA LEU A 23 -20.36 19.00 -27.15
C LEU A 23 -19.26 19.94 -27.70
N THR A 24 -18.48 19.48 -28.68
CA THR A 24 -17.44 20.31 -29.35
C THR A 24 -18.05 21.49 -30.12
N SER A 25 -19.24 21.33 -30.70
CA SER A 25 -19.98 22.45 -31.30
C SER A 25 -20.54 23.44 -30.26
N PHE A 26 -20.85 22.97 -29.04
CA PHE A 26 -21.36 23.79 -27.93
C PHE A 26 -20.27 24.66 -27.27
N PHE A 27 -19.04 24.16 -27.16
CA PHE A 27 -17.91 24.87 -26.53
C PHE A 27 -17.02 25.66 -27.50
N GLY A 28 -17.36 25.68 -28.79
CA GLY A 28 -16.87 26.66 -29.75
C GLY A 28 -15.61 26.26 -30.51
N THR A 29 -15.80 25.65 -31.68
CA THR A 29 -15.09 25.98 -32.93
C THR A 29 -15.85 25.34 -34.09
N LYS A 30 -16.40 26.14 -35.02
CA LYS A 30 -16.86 25.61 -36.32
C LYS A 30 -15.61 25.24 -37.13
N SER A 31 -15.13 24.01 -37.01
CA SER A 31 -14.22 23.44 -38.01
C SER A 31 -15.06 22.82 -39.12
N THR A 32 -15.20 23.56 -40.22
CA THR A 32 -15.72 23.04 -41.49
C THR A 32 -14.55 22.38 -42.22
N ASN A 33 -14.63 21.06 -42.39
CA ASN A 33 -13.63 20.15 -42.97
C ASN A 33 -12.63 19.57 -41.97
N ASP A 34 -13.01 18.49 -41.28
CA ASP A 34 -12.02 17.52 -40.85
C ASP A 34 -12.60 16.10 -40.93
N ASN A 35 -12.06 15.30 -41.86
CA ASN A 35 -12.27 13.85 -41.97
C ASN A 35 -11.27 13.10 -41.05
N SER A 36 -10.67 13.77 -40.06
CA SER A 36 -9.83 13.13 -39.07
C SER A 36 -10.68 12.20 -38.19
N GLU A 37 -10.38 10.91 -38.21
CA GLU A 37 -10.84 9.97 -37.17
C GLU A 37 -10.39 10.52 -35.81
N VAL A 38 -11.31 11.05 -35.01
CA VAL A 38 -11.01 11.42 -33.63
C VAL A 38 -10.98 10.11 -32.84
N PRO A 39 -9.85 9.75 -32.20
CA PRO A 39 -9.82 8.56 -31.35
C PRO A 39 -10.84 8.73 -30.22
N GLU A 40 -11.81 7.81 -30.18
CA GLU A 40 -12.82 7.75 -29.14
C GLU A 40 -12.41 6.71 -28.10
N VAL A 41 -12.40 7.10 -26.84
CA VAL A 41 -12.18 6.19 -25.70
C VAL A 41 -13.45 6.20 -24.88
N THR A 42 -14.14 5.06 -24.85
CA THR A 42 -15.31 4.86 -23.99
C THR A 42 -14.88 4.10 -22.74
N THR A 43 -15.24 4.61 -21.57
CA THR A 43 -15.01 3.92 -20.30
C THR A 43 -16.33 3.62 -19.60
N HIS A 44 -16.53 2.40 -19.12
CA HIS A 44 -17.71 1.99 -18.36
C HIS A 44 -17.30 1.54 -16.97
N TRP A 45 -17.81 2.22 -15.94
CA TRP A 45 -17.41 2.04 -14.54
C TRP A 45 -18.58 1.46 -13.75
N MET A 46 -18.36 0.33 -13.08
CA MET A 46 -19.34 -0.38 -12.26
C MET A 46 -18.77 -0.63 -10.87
N PHE A 47 -19.56 -0.38 -9.83
CA PHE A 47 -19.16 -0.58 -8.44
C PHE A 47 -20.24 -1.34 -7.67
N GLU A 48 -19.84 -2.24 -6.79
CA GLU A 48 -20.73 -3.12 -6.03
C GLU A 48 -21.68 -2.37 -5.09
N ALA A 49 -21.18 -1.32 -4.42
CA ALA A 49 -21.91 -0.56 -3.42
C ALA A 49 -21.34 0.85 -3.25
N GLY A 50 -22.08 1.71 -2.54
CA GLY A 50 -21.71 3.09 -2.27
C GLY A 50 -22.56 4.09 -3.07
N ILE A 51 -22.04 5.31 -3.22
CA ILE A 51 -22.66 6.36 -4.03
C ILE A 51 -21.83 6.58 -5.29
N PHE A 52 -22.47 7.08 -6.34
CA PHE A 52 -21.73 7.66 -7.45
C PHE A 52 -21.18 9.02 -7.03
N ASP A 53 -19.86 9.14 -6.96
CA ASP A 53 -19.13 10.37 -6.66
C ASP A 53 -17.97 10.53 -7.65
N GLY A 54 -18.06 11.55 -8.51
CA GLY A 54 -17.20 11.69 -9.69
C GLY A 54 -16.55 13.06 -9.77
N PHE A 55 -15.23 13.08 -9.93
CA PHE A 55 -14.42 14.29 -10.09
C PHE A 55 -13.79 14.31 -11.48
N PHE A 56 -13.97 15.41 -12.22
CA PHE A 56 -13.43 15.58 -13.57
C PHE A 56 -12.29 16.59 -13.57
N PHE A 57 -11.11 16.14 -13.97
CA PHE A 57 -9.89 16.94 -14.03
C PHE A 57 -9.59 17.34 -15.47
N MET A 58 -9.76 18.61 -15.80
CA MET A 58 -9.79 19.10 -17.19
C MET A 58 -8.40 19.45 -17.76
N GLY A 59 -7.32 19.30 -16.99
CA GLY A 59 -5.97 19.64 -17.45
C GLY A 59 -5.78 21.15 -17.68
N PRO A 60 -5.13 21.59 -18.77
CA PRO A 60 -4.98 20.90 -20.05
C PRO A 60 -3.73 20.02 -20.18
N THR A 61 -2.75 20.15 -19.27
CA THR A 61 -1.55 19.29 -19.29
C THR A 61 -1.68 18.14 -18.29
N PRO A 62 -0.97 17.02 -18.47
CA PRO A 62 -0.90 15.96 -17.46
C PRO A 62 -0.48 16.47 -16.08
N ASN A 63 0.43 17.45 -16.02
CA ASN A 63 0.85 18.07 -14.76
C ASN A 63 -0.27 18.84 -14.06
N ASP A 64 -1.17 19.48 -14.82
CA ASP A 64 -2.32 20.18 -14.24
C ASP A 64 -3.35 19.19 -13.70
N VAL A 65 -3.55 18.06 -14.39
CA VAL A 65 -4.39 16.95 -13.89
C VAL A 65 -3.85 16.43 -12.55
N PHE A 66 -2.54 16.18 -12.45
CA PHE A 66 -1.93 15.75 -11.17
C PHE A 66 -2.12 16.78 -10.05
N LYS A 67 -1.97 18.08 -10.33
CA LYS A 67 -2.20 19.15 -9.35
C LYS A 67 -3.66 19.22 -8.90
N GLN A 68 -4.59 19.11 -9.84
CA GLN A 68 -6.03 19.11 -9.54
C GLN A 68 -6.40 17.90 -8.67
N TYR A 69 -5.92 16.71 -9.00
CA TYR A 69 -6.15 15.49 -8.21
C TYR A 69 -5.57 15.60 -6.80
N THR A 70 -4.30 16.01 -6.68
CA THR A 70 -3.61 16.11 -5.38
C THR A 70 -4.14 17.24 -4.48
N THR A 71 -4.83 18.24 -5.03
CA THR A 71 -5.56 19.23 -4.23
C THR A 71 -6.71 18.57 -3.47
N LEU A 72 -7.30 17.51 -4.03
CA LEU A 72 -8.42 16.79 -3.42
C LEU A 72 -7.94 15.67 -2.49
N THR A 73 -6.96 14.87 -2.92
CA THR A 73 -6.55 13.63 -2.25
C THR A 73 -5.27 13.76 -1.42
N GLY A 74 -4.61 14.91 -1.47
CA GLY A 74 -3.33 15.15 -0.83
C GLY A 74 -2.14 14.85 -1.74
N VAL A 75 -0.96 15.27 -1.28
CA VAL A 75 0.33 15.00 -1.93
C VAL A 75 1.09 13.91 -1.18
N THR A 76 2.01 13.25 -1.87
CA THR A 76 2.93 12.29 -1.23
C THR A 76 3.67 12.98 -0.07
N PRO A 77 3.62 12.44 1.17
CA PRO A 77 4.38 12.98 2.27
C PRO A 77 5.88 12.86 1.99
N THR A 78 6.68 13.81 2.46
CA THR A 78 8.14 13.73 2.30
C THR A 78 8.68 12.49 3.04
N PRO A 79 9.26 11.51 2.34
CA PRO A 79 9.78 10.32 2.99
C PRO A 79 11.04 10.66 3.79
N PRO A 80 11.32 9.96 4.91
CA PRO A 80 12.61 10.07 5.56
C PRO A 80 13.72 9.54 4.63
N LEU A 81 14.91 10.16 4.68
CA LEU A 81 15.97 9.87 3.71
C LEU A 81 16.36 8.39 3.64
N TRP A 82 16.41 7.69 4.78
CA TRP A 82 16.75 6.27 4.83
C TRP A 82 15.75 5.38 4.07
N SER A 83 14.49 5.80 3.92
CA SER A 83 13.45 4.94 3.33
C SER A 83 13.44 4.93 1.80
N ILE A 84 14.26 5.77 1.16
CA ILE A 84 14.47 5.76 -0.30
C ILE A 84 15.83 5.14 -0.67
N ALA A 85 16.58 4.67 0.32
CA ALA A 85 17.87 4.01 0.14
C ALA A 85 17.68 2.50 -0.08
N TYR A 86 18.77 1.73 -0.07
CA TYR A 86 18.71 0.28 -0.28
C TYR A 86 18.20 -0.45 0.96
N HIS A 87 17.17 -1.28 0.77
CA HIS A 87 16.54 -2.10 1.79
C HIS A 87 16.83 -3.57 1.51
N GLN A 88 17.38 -4.27 2.50
CA GLN A 88 17.64 -5.69 2.44
C GLN A 88 16.57 -6.45 3.26
N CYS A 89 15.91 -7.41 2.62
CA CYS A 89 14.85 -8.21 3.21
C CYS A 89 14.87 -9.64 2.68
N ARG A 90 14.38 -10.58 3.49
CA ARG A 90 13.92 -11.92 3.06
C ARG A 90 12.95 -12.47 4.11
N TRP A 91 12.16 -13.46 3.70
CA TRP A 91 11.45 -14.32 4.64
C TRP A 91 12.28 -15.58 4.97
N ASN A 92 12.88 -15.74 6.13
CA ASN A 92 13.17 -14.80 7.22
C ASN A 92 14.68 -14.77 7.50
N TYR A 93 15.20 -13.71 8.12
CA TYR A 93 16.44 -13.89 8.90
C TYR A 93 16.14 -14.79 10.10
N ASN A 94 17.02 -15.74 10.34
CA ASN A 94 16.77 -16.83 11.29
C ASN A 94 16.75 -16.34 12.73
N ASP A 95 17.67 -15.44 13.09
CA ASP A 95 17.94 -14.95 14.43
C ASP A 95 18.80 -13.67 14.39
N GLU A 96 19.19 -13.15 15.56
CA GLU A 96 20.10 -12.00 15.69
C GLU A 96 21.49 -12.21 15.06
N ASP A 97 21.99 -13.44 15.10
CA ASP A 97 23.32 -13.77 14.55
C ASP A 97 23.30 -13.71 13.02
N ASP A 98 22.22 -14.18 12.39
CA ASP A 98 21.98 -14.02 10.95
C ASP A 98 21.90 -12.55 10.55
N VAL A 99 21.13 -11.73 11.29
CA VAL A 99 21.06 -10.28 11.06
C VAL A 99 22.45 -9.63 11.17
N ARG A 100 23.23 -9.96 12.21
CA ARG A 100 24.58 -9.43 12.39
C ARG A 100 25.52 -9.90 11.29
N GLY A 101 25.42 -11.16 10.87
CA GLY A 101 26.18 -11.73 9.76
C GLY A 101 25.92 -10.99 8.45
N VAL A 102 24.65 -10.72 8.14
CA VAL A 102 24.23 -9.96 6.96
C VAL A 102 24.74 -8.52 7.01
N ASN A 103 24.55 -7.84 8.14
CA ASN A 103 25.06 -6.47 8.37
C ASN A 103 26.58 -6.40 8.12
N ASN A 104 27.33 -7.33 8.70
CA ASN A 104 28.79 -7.39 8.52
C ASN A 104 29.17 -7.75 7.07
N GLY A 105 28.35 -8.55 6.38
CA GLY A 105 28.53 -8.86 4.97
C GLY A 105 28.51 -7.60 4.09
N PHE A 106 27.58 -6.67 4.34
CA PHE A 106 27.54 -5.39 3.63
C PHE A 106 28.78 -4.54 3.88
N GLU A 107 29.27 -4.48 5.13
CA GLU A 107 30.52 -3.80 5.46
C GLU A 107 31.72 -4.41 4.73
N GLN A 108 31.87 -5.74 4.81
CA GLN A 108 32.98 -6.48 4.22
C GLN A 108 33.07 -6.31 2.71
N HIS A 109 31.92 -6.27 2.02
CA HIS A 109 31.86 -6.15 0.57
C HIS A 109 31.69 -4.71 0.09
N GLN A 110 31.65 -3.73 1.01
CA GLN A 110 31.46 -2.32 0.72
C GLN A 110 30.20 -2.03 -0.12
N ILE A 111 29.11 -2.74 0.18
CA ILE A 111 27.82 -2.54 -0.46
C ILE A 111 26.95 -1.68 0.47
N PRO A 112 26.45 -0.51 0.02
CA PRO A 112 25.63 0.35 0.86
C PRO A 112 24.27 -0.28 1.15
N VAL A 113 23.84 -0.21 2.42
CA VAL A 113 22.51 -0.62 2.88
C VAL A 113 22.10 0.25 4.07
N ASP A 114 20.84 0.66 4.09
CA ASP A 114 20.28 1.53 5.14
C ASP A 114 19.29 0.78 6.03
N VAL A 115 18.64 -0.26 5.52
CA VAL A 115 17.57 -0.95 6.24
C VAL A 115 17.68 -2.46 6.15
N ILE A 116 17.58 -3.14 7.29
CA ILE A 116 17.37 -4.59 7.38
C ILE A 116 15.95 -4.87 7.87
N TRP A 117 15.25 -5.76 7.18
CA TRP A 117 13.86 -6.11 7.47
C TRP A 117 13.75 -7.45 8.20
N LEU A 118 12.83 -7.52 9.16
CA LEU A 118 12.41 -8.75 9.81
C LEU A 118 10.98 -9.09 9.42
N ASP A 119 10.82 -10.20 8.71
CA ASP A 119 9.53 -10.77 8.34
C ASP A 119 8.95 -11.58 9.53
N ILE A 120 7.83 -12.27 9.35
CA ILE A 120 6.94 -12.77 10.42
C ILE A 120 7.59 -13.70 11.45
N GLU A 121 8.72 -14.36 11.13
CA GLU A 121 9.37 -15.33 12.03
C GLU A 121 10.13 -14.68 13.19
N HIS A 122 10.25 -13.34 13.22
CA HIS A 122 10.82 -12.64 14.38
C HIS A 122 9.88 -12.60 15.59
N THR A 123 8.58 -12.80 15.35
CA THR A 123 7.54 -12.71 16.37
C THR A 123 7.42 -13.99 17.21
N ASN A 124 6.91 -13.90 18.43
CA ASN A 124 6.59 -15.08 19.24
C ASN A 124 5.33 -15.80 18.71
N GLY A 125 5.53 -16.71 17.77
CA GLY A 125 4.45 -17.52 17.21
C GLY A 125 3.38 -16.69 16.48
N LYS A 126 3.80 -15.67 15.72
CA LYS A 126 2.95 -14.79 14.91
C LYS A 126 2.03 -13.89 15.75
N ARG A 127 2.46 -13.59 16.98
CA ARG A 127 1.91 -12.52 17.81
C ARG A 127 2.70 -11.24 17.52
N TYR A 128 2.11 -10.29 16.79
CA TYR A 128 2.77 -9.00 16.54
C TYR A 128 3.09 -8.26 17.84
N PHE A 129 3.96 -7.24 17.80
CA PHE A 129 4.43 -6.53 19.00
C PHE A 129 5.15 -7.44 20.03
N THR A 130 5.66 -8.60 19.60
CA THR A 130 6.44 -9.52 20.42
C THR A 130 7.67 -10.00 19.65
N TRP A 131 8.62 -10.57 20.38
CA TRP A 131 9.84 -11.18 19.83
C TRP A 131 9.89 -12.66 20.22
N ASP A 132 10.30 -13.53 19.29
CA ASP A 132 10.70 -14.89 19.62
C ASP A 132 12.00 -14.85 20.41
N THR A 133 11.92 -14.93 21.73
CA THR A 133 13.08 -14.79 22.63
C THR A 133 14.12 -15.89 22.46
N SER A 134 13.84 -16.96 21.72
CA SER A 134 14.84 -17.99 21.40
C SER A 134 15.76 -17.59 20.24
N LYS A 135 15.26 -16.73 19.33
CA LYS A 135 15.96 -16.26 18.13
C LYS A 135 16.41 -14.80 18.25
N PHE A 136 15.60 -14.00 18.94
CA PHE A 136 15.78 -12.56 19.14
C PHE A 136 15.71 -12.23 20.65
N PRO A 137 16.68 -12.71 21.46
CA PRO A 137 16.70 -12.49 22.90
C PRO A 137 17.01 -11.03 23.32
N ASP A 138 17.78 -10.28 22.52
CA ASP A 138 18.25 -8.92 22.79
C ASP A 138 17.91 -7.95 21.62
N PRO A 139 16.62 -7.80 21.26
CA PRO A 139 16.22 -7.07 20.06
C PRO A 139 16.55 -5.58 20.11
N GLU A 140 16.58 -4.98 21.31
CA GLU A 140 17.02 -3.59 21.49
C GLU A 140 18.49 -3.42 21.11
N LYS A 141 19.36 -4.32 21.62
CA LYS A 141 20.78 -4.30 21.31
C LYS A 141 21.04 -4.54 19.82
N MET A 142 20.33 -5.49 19.20
CA MET A 142 20.44 -5.72 17.75
C MET A 142 20.11 -4.45 16.95
N GLN A 143 19.08 -3.71 17.35
CA GLN A 143 18.71 -2.44 16.71
C GLN A 143 19.74 -1.34 16.96
N ASP A 144 20.29 -1.24 18.18
CA ASP A 144 21.35 -0.30 18.52
C ASP A 144 22.65 -0.59 17.74
N ASP A 145 23.01 -1.86 17.57
CA ASP A 145 24.15 -2.30 16.78
C ASP A 145 24.01 -1.86 15.31
N LEU A 146 22.80 -1.95 14.73
CA LEU A 146 22.52 -1.41 13.39
C LEU A 146 22.56 0.13 13.37
N ALA A 147 21.97 0.77 14.38
CA ALA A 147 21.94 2.22 14.49
C ALA A 147 23.34 2.85 14.59
N ALA A 148 24.32 2.12 15.15
CA ALA A 148 25.72 2.53 15.18
C ALA A 148 26.35 2.70 13.77
N TYR A 149 25.81 2.00 12.76
CA TYR A 149 26.17 2.20 11.34
C TYR A 149 25.28 3.23 10.63
N GLY A 150 24.37 3.89 11.34
CA GLY A 150 23.35 4.78 10.76
C GLY A 150 22.18 4.05 10.10
N ARG A 151 22.05 2.73 10.32
CA ARG A 151 21.00 1.88 9.72
C ARG A 151 19.73 1.88 10.55
N ARG A 152 18.66 1.36 9.94
CA ARG A 152 17.34 1.16 10.55
C ARG A 152 16.93 -0.30 10.45
N MET A 153 16.02 -0.70 11.33
CA MET A 153 15.32 -1.97 11.26
C MET A 153 13.85 -1.72 10.96
N VAL A 154 13.26 -2.54 10.10
CA VAL A 154 11.81 -2.59 9.88
C VAL A 154 11.30 -3.97 10.30
N THR A 155 10.29 -4.00 11.17
CA THR A 155 9.63 -5.21 11.64
C THR A 155 8.23 -5.29 11.07
N ILE A 156 7.85 -6.42 10.47
CA ILE A 156 6.49 -6.60 9.95
C ILE A 156 5.44 -6.57 11.07
N THR A 157 4.27 -6.03 10.79
CA THR A 157 3.09 -6.05 11.67
C THR A 157 1.84 -6.07 10.79
N ASP A 158 1.19 -7.24 10.74
CA ASP A 158 -0.02 -7.42 9.91
C ASP A 158 -1.29 -7.14 10.73
N PRO A 159 -2.42 -6.82 10.07
CA PRO A 159 -3.66 -6.46 10.76
C PRO A 159 -4.45 -7.64 11.35
N HIS A 160 -3.96 -8.89 11.24
CA HIS A 160 -4.60 -10.06 11.85
C HIS A 160 -4.00 -10.33 13.23
N ILE A 161 -4.85 -10.51 14.25
CA ILE A 161 -4.39 -10.68 15.62
C ILE A 161 -4.62 -12.13 16.03
N LYS A 162 -3.57 -12.83 16.49
CA LYS A 162 -3.68 -14.20 16.99
C LYS A 162 -4.74 -14.29 18.09
N LYS A 163 -5.69 -15.21 17.93
CA LYS A 163 -6.69 -15.52 18.96
C LYS A 163 -6.04 -16.28 20.12
N ASP A 164 -5.67 -15.55 21.16
CA ASP A 164 -5.01 -16.09 22.35
C ASP A 164 -5.28 -15.17 23.55
N ASP A 165 -6.04 -15.63 24.54
CA ASP A 165 -6.38 -14.82 25.72
C ASP A 165 -5.14 -14.48 26.58
N GLY A 166 -4.00 -15.19 26.40
CA GLY A 166 -2.72 -14.85 27.03
C GLY A 166 -1.92 -13.76 26.30
N TYR A 167 -2.35 -13.35 25.11
CA TYR A 167 -1.71 -12.32 24.30
C TYR A 167 -2.40 -10.96 24.53
N HIS A 168 -1.67 -10.03 25.15
CA HIS A 168 -2.22 -8.75 25.62
C HIS A 168 -2.96 -7.94 24.54
N VAL A 169 -2.43 -7.88 23.31
CA VAL A 169 -3.08 -7.15 22.20
C VAL A 169 -4.42 -7.76 21.82
N TYR A 170 -4.51 -9.09 21.80
CA TYR A 170 -5.78 -9.77 21.56
C TYR A 170 -6.77 -9.54 22.72
N ALA A 171 -6.31 -9.71 23.96
CA ALA A 171 -7.15 -9.54 25.14
C ALA A 171 -7.72 -8.12 25.24
N GLU A 172 -6.90 -7.10 24.98
CA GLU A 172 -7.31 -5.70 24.98
C GLU A 172 -8.25 -5.36 23.82
N ALA A 173 -7.94 -5.81 22.60
CA ALA A 173 -8.81 -5.58 21.44
C ALA A 173 -10.18 -6.25 21.62
N LYS A 174 -10.21 -7.45 22.22
CA LYS A 174 -11.44 -8.17 22.57
C LYS A 174 -12.25 -7.43 23.63
N SER A 175 -11.61 -7.00 24.73
CA SER A 175 -12.31 -6.31 25.83
C SER A 175 -12.91 -4.96 25.40
N ASN A 176 -12.25 -4.27 24.47
CA ASN A 176 -12.70 -2.99 23.95
C ASN A 176 -13.58 -3.11 22.70
N GLY A 177 -13.81 -4.32 22.19
CA GLY A 177 -14.66 -4.56 21.02
C GLY A 177 -14.12 -3.99 19.71
N TYR A 178 -12.79 -3.97 19.53
CA TYR A 178 -12.13 -3.41 18.34
C TYR A 178 -12.14 -4.32 17.10
N PHE A 179 -12.49 -5.59 17.25
CA PHE A 179 -12.52 -6.51 16.12
C PHE A 179 -13.68 -6.24 15.17
N VAL A 180 -13.40 -6.48 13.89
CA VAL A 180 -14.44 -6.57 12.85
C VAL A 180 -15.46 -7.61 13.27
N LYS A 181 -16.75 -7.30 13.10
CA LYS A 181 -17.86 -8.16 13.51
C LYS A 181 -18.43 -8.93 12.33
N THR A 182 -18.97 -10.10 12.60
CA THR A 182 -19.84 -10.83 11.67
C THR A 182 -21.24 -10.20 11.68
N LYS A 183 -22.11 -10.67 10.77
CA LYS A 183 -23.52 -10.20 10.67
C LYS A 183 -24.35 -10.42 11.94
N ASP A 184 -23.95 -11.36 12.81
CA ASP A 184 -24.66 -11.64 14.07
C ASP A 184 -24.10 -10.84 15.26
N GLY A 185 -23.06 -10.04 15.04
CA GLY A 185 -22.42 -9.19 16.05
C GLY A 185 -21.28 -9.86 16.82
N SER A 186 -20.96 -11.13 16.56
CA SER A 186 -19.76 -11.79 17.08
C SER A 186 -18.47 -11.28 16.41
N ASP A 187 -17.33 -11.46 17.05
CA ASP A 187 -16.02 -11.18 16.45
C ASP A 187 -15.79 -12.07 15.22
N TYR A 188 -15.32 -11.48 14.13
CA TYR A 188 -14.92 -12.23 12.94
C TYR A 188 -13.63 -13.01 13.23
N GLU A 189 -13.67 -14.32 12.94
CA GLU A 189 -12.54 -15.22 13.07
C GLU A 189 -12.23 -15.88 11.72
N GLY A 190 -10.96 -15.86 11.33
CA GLY A 190 -10.46 -16.45 10.09
C GLY A 190 -9.06 -17.03 10.28
N TRP A 191 -8.64 -17.85 9.32
CA TRP A 191 -7.30 -18.45 9.33
C TRP A 191 -6.31 -17.59 8.55
N CYS A 192 -5.16 -17.32 9.17
CA CYS A 192 -4.03 -16.66 8.54
C CYS A 192 -2.72 -17.26 9.09
N TRP A 193 -1.63 -16.48 9.21
CA TRP A 193 -0.37 -16.99 9.76
C TRP A 193 -0.47 -17.51 11.22
N PRO A 194 -1.11 -16.80 12.17
CA PRO A 194 -1.26 -17.28 13.54
C PRO A 194 -2.51 -18.13 13.79
#